data_AF-A0A2T3LQW7-F1
#
_entry.id   AF-A0A2T3LQW7-F1
#
_cell.length_a   1.000
_cell.length_b   1.000
_cell.length_c   1.000
_cell.angle_alpha   90.00
_cell.angle_beta   90.00
_cell.angle_gamma   90.00
#
_symmetry.space_group_name_H-M   'P 1'
#
loop_
_entity.id
_entity.type
_entity.pdbx_description
1 polymer ?
#
loop_
_entity_poly.entity_id
_entity_poly.type
_entity_poly.pdbx_seq_one_letter_code
_entity_poly.pdbx_strand_id
1 'polypeptide(L)'
;MNKLSILLPLVITLFGCDAQSSAKQVETTAENLCGNGEFVLSLPKDMDQYQQKMADFIQAGGTDPFDKTAFTDTCKKPRNGKIDLKYIAEQAALATLPYPDAAKVLYFKQQQGTLYIVLSAQENGWAGVSTALGTSMPVIIRNIQLNSTIKNIKFGYAPGDESLAIVK
;
A
#
# COMPACT_ATOMS: atom_id res chain seq x y z
N MET A 1 -78.84 -10.95 -5.60
CA MET A 1 -78.50 -12.30 -6.10
C MET A 1 -77.00 -12.48 -5.94
N ASN A 2 -76.54 -12.94 -4.77
CA ASN A 2 -76.26 -14.35 -4.43
C ASN A 2 -75.06 -14.98 -5.18
N LYS A 3 -73.91 -14.94 -4.48
CA LYS A 3 -72.92 -16.01 -4.17
C LYS A 3 -72.49 -17.01 -5.27
N LEU A 4 -71.18 -17.16 -5.47
CA LEU A 4 -70.32 -18.33 -5.11
C LEU A 4 -68.90 -18.10 -5.67
N SER A 5 -67.88 -17.81 -4.86
CA SER A 5 -66.94 -18.77 -4.25
C SER A 5 -66.38 -19.85 -5.18
N ILE A 6 -65.10 -19.69 -5.58
CA ILE A 6 -64.11 -20.79 -5.54
C ILE A 6 -62.83 -20.24 -4.90
N LEU A 7 -62.58 -20.75 -3.70
CA LEU A 7 -61.33 -20.82 -2.97
C LEU A 7 -60.42 -21.92 -3.58
N LEU A 8 -59.10 -21.76 -3.45
CA LEU A 8 -58.06 -22.71 -2.96
C LEU A 8 -56.72 -22.62 -3.77
N PRO A 9 -55.57 -23.13 -3.28
CA PRO A 9 -54.61 -22.44 -2.40
C PRO A 9 -53.14 -22.53 -2.88
N LEU A 10 -52.20 -22.03 -2.04
CA LEU A 10 -50.79 -22.45 -1.88
C LEU A 10 -49.88 -22.36 -3.13
N VAL A 11 -48.69 -21.79 -3.05
CA VAL A 11 -47.53 -22.40 -2.38
C VAL A 11 -46.57 -21.32 -1.89
N ILE A 12 -46.21 -21.47 -0.63
CA ILE A 12 -45.06 -20.88 0.05
C ILE A 12 -43.80 -21.44 -0.62
N THR A 13 -42.94 -20.60 -1.18
CA THR A 13 -41.52 -20.94 -1.29
C THR A 13 -40.63 -19.76 -0.95
N LEU A 14 -40.04 -19.93 0.22
CA LEU A 14 -38.64 -19.68 0.51
C LEU A 14 -38.23 -18.21 0.62
N PHE A 15 -38.17 -17.79 1.88
CA PHE A 15 -37.05 -17.05 2.44
C PHE A 15 -35.72 -17.38 1.73
N GLY A 16 -35.45 -16.68 0.64
CA GLY A 16 -34.09 -16.35 0.23
C GLY A 16 -33.60 -15.25 1.16
N CYS A 17 -33.27 -15.62 2.40
CA CYS A 17 -32.20 -14.92 3.08
C CYS A 17 -30.97 -15.15 2.21
N ASP A 18 -30.78 -14.31 1.19
CA ASP A 18 -29.43 -14.02 0.74
C ASP A 18 -28.80 -13.31 1.93
N ALA A 19 -28.24 -14.13 2.81
CA ALA A 19 -27.20 -13.75 3.73
C ALA A 19 -26.13 -13.14 2.83
N GLN A 20 -26.24 -11.83 2.65
CA GLN A 20 -25.16 -10.96 2.26
C GLN A 20 -24.16 -11.11 3.40
N SER A 21 -23.39 -12.21 3.31
CA SER A 21 -22.16 -12.43 4.01
C SER A 21 -21.26 -11.32 3.49
N SER A 22 -21.41 -10.16 4.12
CA SER A 22 -20.42 -9.11 4.12
C SER A 22 -19.23 -9.77 4.79
N ALA A 23 -18.44 -10.49 3.99
CA ALA A 23 -17.13 -10.96 4.36
C ALA A 23 -16.41 -9.70 4.84
N LYS A 24 -16.36 -9.55 6.16
CA LYS A 24 -15.65 -8.48 6.83
C LYS A 24 -14.23 -8.65 6.34
N GLN A 25 -13.80 -7.83 5.38
CA GLN A 25 -12.43 -7.83 4.90
C GLN A 25 -11.59 -7.57 6.15
N VAL A 26 -10.96 -8.62 6.67
CA VAL A 26 -10.05 -8.51 7.80
C VAL A 26 -8.88 -7.71 7.24
N GLU A 27 -8.88 -6.42 7.57
CA GLU A 27 -7.82 -5.52 7.19
C GLU A 27 -6.53 -6.12 7.76
N THR A 28 -5.68 -6.61 6.87
CA THR A 28 -4.50 -7.38 7.27
C THR A 28 -3.46 -6.39 7.78
N THR A 29 -3.42 -6.19 9.09
CA THR A 29 -2.47 -5.29 9.77
C THR A 29 -1.28 -6.09 10.32
N ALA A 30 -0.18 -5.41 10.59
CA ALA A 30 1.03 -6.01 11.14
C ALA A 30 0.79 -6.74 12.46
N GLU A 31 -0.14 -6.27 13.29
CA GLU A 31 -0.53 -6.93 14.55
C GLU A 31 -1.18 -8.31 14.33
N ASN A 32 -1.83 -8.52 13.18
CA ASN A 32 -2.42 -9.82 12.83
C ASN A 32 -1.40 -10.78 12.18
N LEU A 33 -0.27 -10.27 11.70
CA LEU A 33 0.74 -11.03 10.96
C LEU A 33 2.01 -11.31 11.77
N CYS A 34 2.39 -10.41 12.68
CA CYS A 34 3.65 -10.44 13.41
C CYS A 34 3.46 -10.33 14.92
N GLY A 35 4.47 -10.75 15.69
CA GLY A 35 4.45 -10.66 17.14
C GLY A 35 4.57 -9.21 17.64
N ASN A 36 4.27 -9.02 18.93
CA ASN A 36 4.43 -7.71 19.59
C ASN A 36 5.86 -7.17 19.41
N GLY A 37 5.94 -5.92 18.95
CA GLY A 37 7.22 -5.23 18.75
C GLY A 37 7.94 -5.59 17.45
N GLU A 38 7.30 -6.32 16.53
CA GLU A 38 7.78 -6.56 15.18
C GLU A 38 6.99 -5.72 14.16
N PHE A 39 7.55 -5.55 12.97
CA PHE A 39 6.88 -4.91 11.84
C PHE A 39 6.90 -5.84 10.62
N VAL A 40 5.91 -5.70 9.75
CA VAL A 40 5.82 -6.42 8.48
C VAL A 40 6.66 -5.71 7.43
N LEU A 41 7.55 -6.43 6.77
CA LEU A 41 8.14 -6.03 5.50
C LEU A 41 7.56 -6.94 4.41
N SER A 42 6.67 -6.36 3.60
CA SER A 42 5.95 -7.00 2.50
C SER A 42 6.58 -6.61 1.18
N LEU A 43 7.24 -7.55 0.52
CA LEU A 43 7.93 -7.32 -0.75
C LEU A 43 7.36 -8.23 -1.85
N PRO A 44 7.34 -7.78 -3.11
CA PRO A 44 7.02 -8.65 -4.25
C PRO A 44 7.83 -9.94 -4.19
N LYS A 45 7.13 -11.07 -4.38
CA LYS A 45 7.70 -12.41 -4.28
C LYS A 45 8.77 -12.67 -5.35
N ASP A 46 8.55 -12.10 -6.54
CA ASP A 46 9.49 -12.11 -7.65
C ASP A 46 9.82 -10.65 -7.99
N MET A 47 11.01 -10.22 -7.55
CA MET A 47 11.41 -8.81 -7.64
C MET A 47 11.73 -8.41 -9.07
N ASP A 48 12.42 -9.26 -9.82
CA ASP A 48 12.81 -8.98 -11.19
C ASP A 48 11.57 -8.88 -12.09
N GLN A 49 10.64 -9.83 -11.95
CA GLN A 49 9.39 -9.79 -12.70
C GLN A 49 8.54 -8.57 -12.31
N TYR A 50 8.47 -8.23 -11.02
CA TYR A 50 7.75 -7.06 -10.56
C TYR A 50 8.33 -5.77 -11.17
N GLN A 51 9.64 -5.58 -11.08
CA GLN A 51 10.34 -4.42 -11.63
C GLN A 51 10.13 -4.30 -13.14
N GLN A 52 10.23 -5.41 -13.88
CA GLN A 52 10.00 -5.41 -15.32
C GLN A 52 8.56 -5.02 -15.66
N LYS A 53 7.56 -5.64 -15.03
CA LYS A 53 6.15 -5.31 -15.28
C LYS A 53 5.80 -3.87 -14.93
N MET A 54 6.32 -3.36 -13.81
CA MET A 54 6.15 -1.96 -13.43
C MET A 54 6.83 -1.03 -14.43
N ALA A 55 8.03 -1.37 -14.91
CA ALA A 55 8.73 -0.57 -15.91
C ALA A 55 7.93 -0.49 -17.22
N ASP A 56 7.45 -1.64 -17.71
CA ASP A 56 6.60 -1.70 -18.91
C ASP A 56 5.33 -0.85 -18.72
N PHE A 57 4.66 -0.97 -17.57
CA PHE A 57 3.47 -0.17 -17.25
C PHE A 57 3.78 1.33 -17.20
N ILE A 58 4.86 1.75 -16.54
CA ILE A 58 5.22 3.17 -16.40
C ILE A 58 5.63 3.78 -17.74
N GLN A 59 6.33 3.03 -18.58
CA GLN A 59 6.90 3.53 -19.83
C GLN A 59 5.93 3.43 -21.02
N ALA A 60 5.18 2.33 -21.12
CA ALA A 60 4.29 2.05 -22.23
C ALA A 60 2.80 2.19 -21.87
N GLY A 61 2.46 2.33 -20.60
CA GLY A 61 1.08 2.34 -20.10
C GLY A 61 0.49 0.94 -19.94
N GLY A 62 -0.83 0.88 -19.75
CA GLY A 62 -1.58 -0.37 -19.60
C GLY A 62 -2.20 -0.53 -18.22
N THR A 63 -2.40 -1.78 -17.79
CA THR A 63 -2.92 -2.08 -16.45
C THR A 63 -1.79 -2.07 -15.44
N ASP A 64 -1.98 -1.35 -14.34
CA ASP A 64 -1.05 -1.37 -13.20
C ASP A 64 -0.91 -2.82 -12.67
N PRO A 65 0.30 -3.40 -12.67
CA PRO A 65 0.52 -4.77 -12.23
C PRO A 65 0.56 -4.90 -10.70
N PHE A 66 0.60 -3.79 -9.94
CA PHE A 66 0.79 -3.80 -8.49
C PHE A 66 -0.26 -4.65 -7.77
N ASP A 67 -1.55 -4.43 -8.06
CA ASP A 67 -2.65 -5.15 -7.41
C ASP A 67 -2.67 -6.66 -7.72
N LYS A 68 -2.05 -7.06 -8.84
CA LYS A 68 -1.93 -8.47 -9.25
C LYS A 68 -0.60 -9.09 -8.81
N THR A 69 0.28 -8.33 -8.19
CA THR A 69 1.59 -8.79 -7.75
C THR A 69 1.42 -9.62 -6.48
N ALA A 70 2.04 -10.80 -6.45
CA ALA A 70 2.13 -11.60 -5.25
C ALA A 70 3.20 -11.03 -4.32
N PHE A 71 2.88 -10.87 -3.03
CA PHE A 71 3.81 -10.38 -2.01
C PHE A 71 4.15 -11.48 -1.00
N THR A 72 5.38 -11.43 -0.49
CA THR A 72 5.82 -12.21 0.67
C THR A 72 5.96 -11.27 1.85
N ASP A 73 5.25 -11.58 2.94
CA ASP A 73 5.31 -10.84 4.19
C ASP A 73 6.38 -11.45 5.09
N THR A 74 7.24 -10.62 5.66
CA THR A 74 8.27 -11.04 6.62
C THR A 74 8.21 -10.18 7.88
N CYS A 75 8.24 -10.82 9.06
CA CYS A 75 8.31 -10.11 10.32
C CYS A 75 9.75 -9.71 10.61
N LYS A 76 9.96 -8.43 10.95
CA LYS A 76 11.27 -7.83 11.23
C LYS A 76 11.22 -7.15 12.59
N LYS A 77 12.34 -7.22 13.31
CA LYS A 77 12.53 -6.48 14.56
C LYS A 77 13.03 -5.06 14.28
N PRO A 78 12.50 -4.04 14.97
CA PRO A 78 13.02 -2.68 14.87
C PRO A 78 14.42 -2.59 15.47
N ARG A 79 15.30 -1.76 14.88
CA ARG A 79 16.68 -1.60 15.34
C ARG A 79 16.79 -1.06 16.77
N ASN A 80 15.88 -0.17 17.16
CA ASN A 80 15.92 0.56 18.43
C ASN A 80 14.76 0.18 19.36
N GLY A 81 14.17 -1.02 19.19
CA GLY A 81 13.05 -1.50 20.01
C GLY A 81 11.72 -0.75 19.79
N LYS A 82 11.66 0.20 18.85
CA LYS A 82 10.45 0.94 18.48
C LYS A 82 10.22 0.87 16.98
N ILE A 83 8.98 0.59 16.58
CA ILE A 83 8.58 0.64 15.17
C ILE A 83 8.69 2.08 14.69
N ASP A 84 9.45 2.27 13.62
CA ASP A 84 9.69 3.57 12.98
C ASP A 84 9.24 3.47 11.52
N LEU A 85 8.19 4.22 11.17
CA LEU A 85 7.64 4.22 9.82
C LEU A 85 8.60 4.83 8.79
N LYS A 86 9.49 5.75 9.21
CA LYS A 86 10.55 6.26 8.33
C LYS A 86 11.50 5.13 7.96
N TYR A 87 11.94 4.36 8.95
CA TYR A 87 12.79 3.20 8.72
C TYR A 87 12.11 2.15 7.83
N ILE A 88 10.83 1.86 8.04
CA ILE A 88 10.06 0.94 7.18
C ILE A 88 10.03 1.42 5.73
N ALA A 89 9.76 2.72 5.52
CA ALA A 89 9.80 3.31 4.19
C ALA A 89 11.17 3.18 3.53
N GLU A 90 12.26 3.45 4.27
CA GLU A 90 13.64 3.27 3.78
C GLU A 90 13.95 1.80 3.44
N GLN A 91 13.49 0.83 4.24
CA GLN A 91 13.70 -0.60 3.94
C GLN A 91 12.96 -1.04 2.68
N ALA A 92 11.72 -0.58 2.48
CA ALA A 92 10.96 -0.85 1.26
C ALA A 92 11.61 -0.18 0.03
N ALA A 93 12.10 1.05 0.18
CA ALA A 93 12.83 1.77 -0.85
C ALA A 93 14.15 1.06 -1.21
N LEU A 94 14.93 0.61 -0.21
CA LEU A 94 16.19 -0.11 -0.41
C LEU A 94 16.01 -1.43 -1.16
N ALA A 95 14.87 -2.10 -0.97
CA ALA A 95 14.56 -3.35 -1.66
C ALA A 95 14.18 -3.17 -3.13
N THR A 96 13.80 -1.96 -3.54
CA THR A 96 13.19 -1.70 -4.87
C THR A 96 14.00 -0.75 -5.74
N LEU A 97 14.79 0.15 -5.14
CA LEU A 97 15.62 1.09 -5.86
C LEU A 97 17.00 0.49 -6.18
N PRO A 98 17.59 0.84 -7.35
CA PRO A 98 18.85 0.25 -7.80
C PRO A 98 20.08 0.72 -7.00
N TYR A 99 19.96 1.85 -6.28
CA TYR A 99 21.07 2.45 -5.54
C TYR A 99 20.69 2.66 -4.07
N PRO A 100 21.52 2.21 -3.10
CA PRO A 100 21.23 2.41 -1.68
C PRO A 100 21.03 3.88 -1.29
N ASP A 101 21.81 4.79 -1.88
CA ASP A 101 21.72 6.22 -1.60
C ASP A 101 20.42 6.85 -2.11
N ALA A 102 19.80 6.28 -3.15
CA ALA A 102 18.52 6.73 -3.66
C ALA A 102 17.36 6.41 -2.70
N ALA A 103 17.51 5.36 -1.88
CA ALA A 103 16.48 4.89 -0.97
C ALA A 103 16.39 5.66 0.36
N LYS A 104 17.34 6.55 0.64
CA LYS A 104 17.32 7.38 1.86
C LYS A 104 16.07 8.25 1.90
N VAL A 105 15.37 8.27 3.04
CA VAL A 105 14.24 9.17 3.27
C VAL A 105 14.77 10.50 3.80
N LEU A 106 14.79 11.50 2.94
CA LEU A 106 15.26 12.85 3.23
C LEU A 106 14.24 13.67 4.03
N TYR A 107 12.96 13.36 3.87
CA TYR A 107 11.86 14.06 4.54
C TYR A 107 10.76 13.09 4.92
N PHE A 108 10.23 13.22 6.14
CA PHE A 108 9.16 12.39 6.66
C PHE A 108 8.32 13.21 7.65
N LYS A 109 7.13 13.66 7.24
CA LYS A 109 6.25 14.49 8.08
C LYS A 109 4.79 14.09 7.91
N GLN A 110 4.09 13.91 9.01
CA GLN A 110 2.64 13.76 9.00
C GLN A 110 1.97 15.11 9.27
N GLN A 111 1.08 15.54 8.37
CA GLN A 111 0.35 16.80 8.48
C GLN A 111 -1.07 16.62 7.95
N GLN A 112 -2.08 17.04 8.74
CA GLN A 112 -3.49 16.96 8.38
C GLN A 112 -3.92 15.55 7.91
N GLY A 113 -3.45 14.51 8.59
CA GLY A 113 -3.77 13.11 8.27
C GLY A 113 -3.12 12.58 6.99
N THR A 114 -2.21 13.34 6.36
CA THR A 114 -1.39 12.89 5.23
C THR A 114 0.06 12.74 5.67
N LEU A 115 0.68 11.62 5.32
CA LEU A 115 2.12 11.41 5.47
C LEU A 115 2.83 11.84 4.20
N TYR A 116 3.79 12.74 4.34
CA TYR A 116 4.62 13.28 3.27
C TYR A 116 6.02 12.68 3.35
N ILE A 117 6.51 12.17 2.23
CA ILE A 117 7.79 11.45 2.14
C ILE A 117 8.60 12.00 0.98
N VAL A 118 9.86 12.34 1.20
CA VAL A 118 10.82 12.62 0.11
C VAL A 118 11.94 11.61 0.18
N LEU A 119 12.13 10.86 -0.91
CA LEU A 119 13.30 10.01 -1.12
C LEU A 119 14.44 10.82 -1.73
N SER A 120 15.67 10.45 -1.41
CA SER A 120 16.88 10.96 -2.08
C SER A 120 16.82 10.79 -3.58
N ALA A 121 16.14 9.72 -4.04
CA ALA A 121 15.81 9.49 -5.42
C ALA A 121 15.12 10.67 -6.13
N GLN A 122 14.28 11.43 -5.42
CA GLN A 122 13.53 12.54 -6.01
C GLN A 122 14.40 13.78 -6.24
N GLU A 123 15.44 13.97 -5.44
CA GLU A 123 16.31 15.15 -5.48
C GLU A 123 17.54 14.95 -6.39
N ASN A 124 18.10 13.74 -6.40
CA ASN A 124 19.39 13.45 -7.04
C ASN A 124 19.27 12.83 -8.44
N GLY A 125 18.21 13.17 -9.19
CA GLY A 125 17.73 12.41 -10.36
C GLY A 125 18.80 11.85 -11.32
N TRP A 126 18.51 10.70 -11.91
CA TRP A 126 19.35 10.00 -12.91
C TRP A 126 18.48 9.40 -14.02
N ALA A 127 19.12 8.89 -15.07
CA ALA A 127 18.42 8.22 -16.16
C ALA A 127 17.58 7.04 -15.63
N GLY A 128 16.27 7.08 -15.87
CA GLY A 128 15.33 6.05 -15.38
C GLY A 128 14.80 6.27 -13.95
N VAL A 129 15.11 7.40 -13.30
CA VAL A 129 14.63 7.70 -11.94
C VAL A 129 13.11 7.71 -11.83
N SER A 130 12.39 8.20 -12.83
CA SER A 130 10.92 8.20 -12.84
C SER A 130 10.34 6.79 -12.80
N THR A 131 10.89 5.88 -13.62
CA THR A 131 10.53 4.46 -13.60
C THR A 131 10.88 3.82 -12.26
N ALA A 132 12.08 4.07 -11.73
CA ALA A 132 12.51 3.52 -10.45
C ALA A 132 11.60 3.99 -9.28
N LEU A 133 11.23 5.27 -9.27
CA LEU A 133 10.29 5.84 -8.30
C LEU A 133 8.90 5.25 -8.45
N GLY A 134 8.36 5.16 -9.67
CA GLY A 134 7.04 4.57 -9.92
C GLY A 134 6.96 3.11 -9.50
N THR A 135 8.05 2.36 -9.59
CA THR A 135 8.16 0.98 -9.08
C THR A 135 8.28 0.95 -7.55
N SER A 136 9.03 1.88 -6.93
CA SER A 136 9.32 1.85 -5.50
C SER A 136 8.17 2.38 -4.62
N MET A 137 7.54 3.48 -5.04
CA MET A 137 6.53 4.21 -4.25
C MET A 137 5.33 3.34 -3.82
N PRO A 138 4.73 2.48 -4.67
CA PRO A 138 3.64 1.59 -4.26
C PRO A 138 4.06 0.58 -3.17
N VAL A 139 5.27 0.03 -3.25
CA VAL A 139 5.80 -0.90 -2.23
C VAL A 139 5.99 -0.18 -0.90
N ILE A 140 6.48 1.06 -0.91
CA ILE A 140 6.61 1.90 0.29
C ILE A 140 5.23 2.16 0.91
N ILE A 141 4.24 2.57 0.11
CA ILE A 141 2.86 2.81 0.56
C ILE A 141 2.29 1.58 1.24
N ARG A 142 2.37 0.40 0.59
CA ARG A 142 1.90 -0.86 1.15
C ARG A 142 2.53 -1.14 2.51
N ASN A 143 3.85 -1.00 2.62
CA ASN A 143 4.55 -1.27 3.87
C ASN A 143 4.17 -0.30 5.00
N ILE A 144 3.93 0.97 4.70
CA ILE A 144 3.43 1.92 5.71
C ILE A 144 2.01 1.55 6.15
N GLN A 145 1.14 1.20 5.20
CA GLN A 145 -0.27 0.88 5.49
C GLN A 145 -0.43 -0.45 6.24
N LEU A 146 0.44 -1.43 6.01
CA LEU A 146 0.45 -2.67 6.80
C LEU A 146 0.86 -2.41 8.25
N ASN A 147 1.73 -1.43 8.51
CA ASN A 147 2.31 -1.16 9.82
C ASN A 147 1.74 0.08 10.53
N SER A 148 0.68 0.68 10.00
CA SER A 148 0.07 1.87 10.60
C SER A 148 -1.38 2.05 10.15
N THR A 149 -2.08 2.98 10.80
CA THR A 149 -3.43 3.40 10.40
C THR A 149 -3.40 4.49 9.32
N ILE A 150 -2.23 4.92 8.86
CA ILE A 150 -2.08 6.00 7.88
C ILE A 150 -2.57 5.54 6.52
N LYS A 151 -3.57 6.23 5.97
CA LYS A 151 -4.14 5.92 4.64
C LYS A 151 -3.65 6.85 3.55
N ASN A 152 -3.52 8.14 3.84
CA ASN A 152 -3.09 9.15 2.88
C ASN A 152 -1.58 9.32 2.93
N ILE A 153 -0.90 8.94 1.86
CA ILE A 153 0.55 9.06 1.72
C ILE A 153 0.83 9.81 0.41
N LYS A 154 1.68 10.83 0.47
CA LYS A 154 2.11 11.63 -0.68
C LYS A 154 3.62 11.68 -0.73
N PHE A 155 4.17 11.55 -1.93
CA PHE A 155 5.59 11.77 -2.17
C PHE A 155 5.83 13.23 -2.54
N GLY A 156 6.75 13.88 -1.82
CA GLY A 156 6.96 15.32 -1.84
C GLY A 156 6.94 15.93 -0.43
N TYR A 157 7.23 17.21 -0.37
CA TYR A 157 7.17 18.00 0.87
C TYR A 157 5.73 18.29 1.27
N ALA A 158 5.51 18.54 2.56
CA ALA A 158 4.19 18.99 3.02
C ALA A 158 3.95 20.45 2.60
N PRO A 159 2.68 20.88 2.44
CA PRO A 159 2.37 22.26 2.10
C PRO A 159 3.01 23.25 3.07
N GLY A 160 3.79 24.19 2.53
CA GLY A 160 4.53 25.22 3.28
C GLY A 160 5.98 24.84 3.64
N ASP A 161 6.42 23.61 3.36
CA ASP A 161 7.79 23.15 3.61
C ASP A 161 8.62 23.04 2.30
N GLU A 162 8.10 23.50 1.17
CA GLU A 162 8.73 23.36 -0.15
C GLU A 162 10.08 24.11 -0.23
N SER A 163 10.24 25.18 0.54
CA SER A 163 11.50 25.92 0.63
C SER A 163 12.63 25.09 1.24
N LEU A 164 12.33 24.01 1.98
CA LEU A 164 13.34 23.07 2.49
C LEU A 164 14.03 22.28 1.36
N ALA A 165 13.46 22.26 0.15
CA ALA A 165 14.08 21.69 -1.04
C ALA A 165 15.15 22.64 -1.64
N ILE A 166 14.99 23.96 -1.46
CA ILE A 166 15.79 24.99 -2.15
C ILE A 166 17.10 25.30 -1.41
N VAL A 167 17.20 24.97 -0.11
CA VAL A 167 18.34 25.34 0.76
C VAL A 167 19.40 24.22 0.85
N LYS A 168 19.39 23.24 -0.07
CA LYS A 168 20.37 22.14 -0.10
C LYS A 168 21.36 22.28 -1.24
#